data_AF-A0A2M7AYQ9-F1
#
_entry.id   AF-A0A2M7AYQ9-F1
#
_cell.length_a   1.000
_cell.length_b   1.000
_cell.length_c   1.000
_cell.angle_alpha   90.00
_cell.angle_beta   90.00
_cell.angle_gamma   90.00
#
_symmetry.space_group_name_H-M   'P 1'
#
loop_
_entity.id
_entity.type
_entity.pdbx_description
1 polymer ?
#
loop_
_entity_poly.entity_id
_entity_poly.type
_entity_poly.pdbx_seq_one_letter_code
_entity_poly.pdbx_strand_id
1 'polypeptide(L)' 'NRRRVLMDIKLQEATEKLFGPLAERYKDRPGGYTRIYKLGRRLSDSSEMAVVKLVE' A
#
# COMPACT_ATOMS: atom_id res chain seq x y z
N ASN A 1 5.73 -17.34 2.45
CA ASN A 1 5.20 -15.98 2.18
C ASN A 1 6.21 -14.88 2.52
N ARG A 2 6.66 -14.74 3.78
CA ARG A 2 7.61 -13.67 4.19
C ARG A 2 8.89 -13.56 3.35
N ARG A 3 9.56 -14.69 3.07
CA ARG A 3 10.79 -14.72 2.24
C ARG A 3 10.58 -14.20 0.81
N ARG A 4 9.42 -14.46 0.20
CA ARG A 4 9.10 -13.96 -1.15
C ARG A 4 8.95 -12.44 -1.15
N VAL A 5 8.19 -11.92 -0.19
CA VAL A 5 7.99 -10.47 -0.04
C VAL A 5 9.30 -9.73 0.20
N LEU A 6 10.22 -10.31 0.99
CA LEU A 6 11.52 -9.70 1.22
C LEU A 6 12.39 -9.64 -0.05
N MET A 7 12.23 -10.58 -0.99
CA MET A 7 12.93 -10.53 -2.28
C MET A 7 12.41 -9.39 -3.18
N ASP A 8 11.12 -9.08 -3.09
CA ASP A 8 10.48 -8.02 -3.90
C ASP A 8 10.73 -6.63 -3.31
N ILE A 9 10.42 -6.44 -2.03
CA ILE A 9 10.51 -5.13 -1.35
C ILE A 9 11.95 -4.79 -0.96
N LYS A 10 12.78 -5.81 -0.66
CA LYS A 10 14.19 -5.69 -0.24
C LYS A 10 14.44 -4.80 0.98
N LEU A 11 13.38 -4.46 1.73
CA LEU A 11 13.44 -3.64 2.93
C LEU A 11 12.86 -4.42 4.11
N GLN A 12 13.70 -4.61 5.12
CA GLN A 12 13.35 -5.42 6.29
C GLN A 12 12.30 -4.74 7.17
N GLU A 13 12.43 -3.44 7.43
CA GLU A 13 11.48 -2.66 8.23
C GLU A 13 10.06 -2.71 7.65
N ALA A 14 9.92 -2.51 6.32
CA ALA A 14 8.62 -2.61 5.65
C ALA A 14 8.03 -4.01 5.72
N THR A 15 8.88 -5.05 5.62
CA THR A 15 8.45 -6.45 5.76
C THR A 15 7.96 -6.73 7.18
N GLU A 16 8.63 -6.22 8.20
CA GLU A 16 8.23 -6.35 9.60
C GLU A 16 6.89 -5.64 9.86
N LYS A 17 6.70 -4.43 9.33
CA LYS A 17 5.43 -3.71 9.43
C LYS A 17 4.27 -4.44 8.73
N LEU A 18 4.55 -5.04 7.57
CA LEU A 18 3.55 -5.78 6.79
C LEU A 18 3.04 -7.01 7.55
N PHE A 19 3.94 -7.79 8.13
CA PHE A 19 3.59 -9.03 8.85
C PHE A 19 3.26 -8.82 10.33
N GLY A 20 3.48 -7.62 10.87
CA GLY A 20 3.08 -7.24 12.22
C GLY A 20 1.76 -6.46 12.23
N PRO A 21 1.80 -5.14 12.48
CA PRO A 21 0.60 -4.33 12.72
C PRO A 21 -0.40 -4.33 11.56
N LEU A 22 0.06 -4.38 10.30
CA LEU A 22 -0.85 -4.39 9.15
C LEU A 22 -1.55 -5.74 8.97
N ALA A 23 -0.90 -6.85 9.31
CA ALA A 23 -1.51 -8.17 9.26
C ALA A 23 -2.65 -8.28 10.28
N GLU A 24 -2.45 -7.77 11.49
CA GLU A 24 -3.51 -7.74 12.52
C GLU A 24 -4.65 -6.82 12.10
N ARG A 25 -4.34 -5.61 11.60
CA ARG A 25 -5.35 -4.64 11.16
C ARG A 25 -6.32 -5.20 10.11
N TYR A 26 -5.83 -6.02 9.19
CA TYR A 26 -6.63 -6.49 8.05
C TYR A 26 -7.06 -7.96 8.13
N LYS A 27 -6.89 -8.59 9.29
CA LYS A 27 -7.15 -10.01 9.50
C LYS A 27 -8.57 -10.43 9.09
N ASP A 28 -9.57 -9.63 9.41
CA ASP A 28 -10.98 -9.95 9.16
C ASP A 28 -11.51 -9.41 7.82
N ARG A 29 -10.67 -8.73 7.03
CA ARG A 29 -11.08 -8.11 5.75
C ARG A 29 -10.72 -9.01 4.56
N PRO A 30 -11.71 -9.61 3.86
CA PRO A 30 -11.46 -10.41 2.67
C PRO A 30 -11.32 -9.52 1.42
N GLY A 31 -10.18 -8.82 1.29
CA GLY A 31 -9.82 -8.02 0.11
C GLY A 31 -10.17 -6.51 0.20
N GLY A 32 -9.75 -5.75 -0.82
CA GLY A 32 -10.00 -4.30 -0.85
C GLY A 32 -9.15 -3.49 0.15
N TYR A 33 -7.85 -3.78 0.25
CA TYR A 33 -6.94 -3.14 1.22
C TYR A 33 -6.51 -1.73 0.84
N THR A 34 -6.70 -1.32 -0.42
CA THR A 34 -6.29 -0.02 -0.95
C THR A 34 -7.49 0.77 -1.47
N ARG A 35 -7.37 2.09 -1.44
CA ARG A 35 -8.31 3.03 -2.04
C ARG A 35 -7.55 4.09 -2.83
N ILE A 36 -8.15 4.52 -3.94
CA ILE A 36 -7.57 5.54 -4.83
C ILE A 36 -8.46 6.78 -4.79
N TYR A 37 -7.85 7.95 -4.60
CA TYR A 37 -8.48 9.26 -4.72
C TYR A 37 -7.87 10.01 -5.90
N LYS A 38 -8.68 10.38 -6.90
CA LYS A 38 -8.21 11.19 -8.04
C LYS A 38 -8.09 12.65 -7.61
N LEU A 39 -6.95 13.28 -7.91
CA LEU A 39 -6.65 14.66 -7.50
C LEU A 39 -6.74 15.67 -8.66
N GLY A 40 -7.06 15.23 -9.87
CA GLY A 40 -7.03 16.08 -11.07
C GLY A 40 -5.64 16.09 -11.72
N ARG A 41 -5.35 17.12 -12.52
CA ARG A 41 -4.11 17.20 -13.30
C ARG A 41 -3.01 17.98 -12.59
N ARG A 42 -1.76 17.53 -12.73
CA ARG A 42 -0.57 18.22 -12.24
C ARG A 42 -0.32 19.49 -13.05
N LEU A 43 0.01 20.59 -12.37
CA LEU A 43 0.11 21.91 -13.01
C LEU A 43 1.21 22.00 -14.07
N SER A 44 2.34 21.33 -13.87
CA SER A 44 3.52 21.48 -14.75
C SER A 44 3.38 20.80 -16.11
N ASP A 45 2.78 19.62 -16.14
CA ASP A 45 2.77 18.74 -17.31
C ASP A 45 1.38 18.13 -17.60
N SER A 46 0.35 18.60 -16.90
CA SER A 46 -1.04 18.14 -17.03
C SER A 46 -1.24 16.63 -16.80
N SER A 47 -0.30 15.94 -16.14
CA SER A 47 -0.41 14.52 -15.82
C SER A 47 -1.57 14.25 -14.85
N GLU A 48 -2.32 13.16 -15.05
CA GLU A 48 -3.37 12.75 -14.11
C GLU A 48 -2.77 12.26 -12.78
N MET A 49 -3.20 12.85 -11.68
CA MET A 49 -2.70 12.56 -10.34
C MET A 49 -3.74 11.78 -9.52
N ALA A 50 -3.24 10.86 -8.70
CA ALA A 50 -4.06 10.16 -7.71
C ALA A 50 -3.25 9.86 -6.45
N VAL A 51 -3.95 9.73 -5.33
CA VAL A 51 -3.39 9.25 -4.06
C VAL A 51 -3.90 7.86 -3.81
N VAL A 52 -2.97 6.92 -3.58
CA VAL A 52 -3.28 5.58 -3.10
C VAL A 52 -3.13 5.57 -1.59
N LYS A 53 -4.15 5.11 -0.87
CA LYS A 53 -4.14 4.94 0.59
C LYS A 53 -4.50 3.51 0.95
N LEU A 54 -4.01 3.07 2.10
CA LEU A 54 -4.54 1.88 2.76
C LEU A 54 -5.91 2.23 3.38
N VAL A 55 -6.85 1.28 3.33
CA VAL A 55 -8.19 1.45 3.91
C VAL A 55 -8.10 1.35 5.43
N GLU A 56 -8.94 2.06 6.18
CA GLU A 56 -8.92 1.95 7.64
C GLU A 56 -9.39 0.61 8.19
#